data_AF-A0A660UYY1-F1
#
_entry.id   AF-A0A660UYY1-F1
#
_cell.length_a   1.000
_cell.length_b   1.000
_cell.length_c   1.000
_cell.angle_alpha   90.00
_cell.angle_beta   90.00
_cell.angle_gamma   90.00
#
_symmetry.space_group_name_H-M   'P 1'
#
loop_
_entity.id
_entity.type
_entity.pdbx_description
1 polymer ?
#
loop_
_entity_poly.entity_id
_entity_poly.type
_entity_poly.pdbx_seq_one_letter_code
_entity_poly.pdbx_strand_id
1 'polypeptide(L)'
;MDNTENSLNRIFLLPGEYCVVSKPTRITTLLGSCVAVCLWDGWKKAAGMNHFLLPTGPQSDSANTRYGDVAIDSLIKSMAQLGSKPQTLKAQIFGGGAVVEHLTSVGSNVGKKNIELAQSRLAKHGIRIAHRDIGGNQGRKIYLNSTTGQVTVKMIAMSSDTQYRSTKTKELSRRQIRVLTVDDSPTVLAIYKKIIDLDPQFKLVGEAYDAYEARDLILSHDPDVITLDIIMPKMNGLDFLRKLMKYYPKPVVVISTIAKVGSKTQNSALSAGACDVIDKESLNIYGGFEKAKNILLPRLKAAAMDT
;
A
#
# COMPACT_ATOMS: atom_id res chain seq x y z
N MET A 1 41.96 11.30 7.34
CA MET A 1 40.63 10.69 7.52
C MET A 1 39.97 10.73 6.16
N ASP A 2 39.79 9.56 5.54
CA ASP A 2 39.68 9.40 4.09
C ASP A 2 38.28 9.74 3.53
N ASN A 3 38.27 10.39 2.37
CA ASN A 3 37.18 11.17 1.79
C ASN A 3 36.31 10.33 0.83
N THR A 4 36.13 9.04 1.11
CA THR A 4 35.61 8.03 0.16
C THR A 4 34.09 7.79 0.19
N GLU A 5 33.34 8.40 1.11
CA GLU A 5 31.87 8.27 1.12
C GLU A 5 31.16 9.11 0.03
N ASN A 6 31.85 10.06 -0.61
CA ASN A 6 31.23 11.04 -1.51
C ASN A 6 31.16 10.60 -2.99
N SER A 7 31.59 9.37 -3.34
CA SER A 7 31.68 8.89 -4.73
C SER A 7 30.84 7.63 -5.05
N LEU A 8 29.88 7.26 -4.20
CA LEU A 8 28.98 6.13 -4.47
C LEU A 8 27.82 6.56 -5.36
N ASN A 9 27.53 5.77 -6.41
CA ASN A 9 26.26 5.87 -7.13
C ASN A 9 25.08 5.66 -6.16
N ARG A 10 23.91 6.23 -6.44
CA ARG A 10 22.74 6.12 -5.56
C ARG A 10 21.56 5.53 -6.32
N ILE A 11 20.97 4.47 -5.77
CA ILE A 11 19.75 3.84 -6.29
C ILE A 11 18.74 3.81 -5.15
N PHE A 12 17.51 4.23 -5.42
CA PHE A 12 16.38 4.07 -4.50
C PHE A 12 15.40 3.06 -5.12
N LEU A 13 15.09 1.99 -4.41
CA LEU A 13 14.17 0.95 -4.87
C LEU A 13 12.75 1.23 -4.40
N LEU A 14 11.81 1.18 -5.33
CA LEU A 14 10.38 1.21 -5.06
C LEU A 14 9.86 -0.21 -4.72
N PRO A 15 8.68 -0.33 -4.08
CA PRO A 15 8.06 -1.62 -3.85
C PRO A 15 7.84 -2.39 -5.16
N GLY A 16 8.27 -3.65 -5.17
CA GLY A 16 8.23 -4.53 -6.34
C GLY A 16 9.49 -4.46 -7.21
N GLU A 17 10.45 -3.60 -6.92
CA GLU A 17 11.70 -3.50 -7.68
C GLU A 17 12.82 -4.33 -7.06
N TYR A 18 13.81 -4.66 -7.90
CA TYR A 18 15.10 -5.18 -7.46
C TYR A 18 16.21 -4.63 -8.34
N CYS A 19 17.43 -4.64 -7.84
CA CYS A 19 18.61 -4.32 -8.63
C CYS A 19 19.82 -5.15 -8.21
N VAL A 20 20.78 -5.27 -9.13
CA VAL A 20 22.10 -5.85 -8.90
C VAL A 20 23.14 -4.90 -9.48
N VAL A 21 24.23 -4.68 -8.74
CA VAL A 21 25.29 -3.73 -9.09
C VAL A 21 26.67 -4.35 -8.83
N SER A 22 27.62 -4.06 -9.73
CA SER A 22 29.05 -4.38 -9.59
C SER A 22 29.94 -3.15 -9.42
N LYS A 23 29.35 -1.95 -9.53
CA LYS A 23 30.04 -0.67 -9.28
C LYS A 23 29.73 -0.19 -7.85
N PRO A 24 30.64 0.58 -7.20
CA PRO A 24 30.38 1.19 -5.90
C PRO A 24 29.08 2.01 -5.89
N THR A 25 28.09 1.53 -5.15
CA THR A 25 26.70 2.04 -5.15
C THR A 25 26.09 1.91 -3.76
N ARG A 26 25.33 2.92 -3.34
CA ARG A 26 24.43 2.89 -2.20
C ARG A 26 23.01 2.59 -2.69
N ILE A 27 22.50 1.41 -2.36
CA ILE A 27 21.11 1.02 -2.68
C ILE A 27 20.25 1.30 -1.45
N THR A 28 19.15 2.02 -1.62
CA THR A 28 18.29 2.50 -0.53
C THR A 28 16.85 2.02 -0.76
N THR A 29 16.15 1.66 0.31
CA THR A 29 14.69 1.42 0.23
C THR A 29 14.02 1.77 1.57
N LEU A 30 12.70 1.83 1.54
CA LEU A 30 11.82 2.15 2.66
C LEU A 30 10.90 0.96 2.95
N LEU A 31 10.91 0.45 4.19
CA LEU A 31 10.22 -0.79 4.55
C LEU A 31 9.25 -0.59 5.71
N GLY A 32 8.01 -1.07 5.51
CA GLY A 32 7.01 -1.31 6.55
C GLY A 32 6.79 -2.82 6.73
N SER A 33 5.60 -3.32 6.39
CA SER A 33 5.27 -4.76 6.36
C SER A 33 5.93 -5.51 5.20
N CYS A 34 6.41 -4.80 4.19
CA CYS A 34 7.21 -5.33 3.08
C CYS A 34 8.59 -5.78 3.58
N VAL A 35 9.26 -6.66 2.83
CA VAL A 35 10.58 -7.19 3.17
C VAL A 35 11.57 -6.93 2.03
N ALA A 36 12.81 -6.63 2.40
CA ALA A 36 13.94 -6.56 1.48
C ALA A 36 14.95 -7.66 1.81
N VAL A 37 15.40 -8.36 0.77
CA VAL A 37 16.56 -9.24 0.81
C VAL A 37 17.71 -8.52 0.14
N CYS A 38 18.80 -8.36 0.89
CA CYS A 38 20.08 -7.85 0.40
C CYS A 38 21.03 -9.03 0.21
N LEU A 39 21.65 -9.13 -0.96
CA LEU A 39 22.67 -10.12 -1.27
C LEU A 39 24.00 -9.41 -1.53
N TRP A 40 25.09 -9.94 -1.00
CA TRP A 40 26.43 -9.42 -1.24
C TRP A 40 27.43 -10.56 -1.47
N ASP A 41 28.24 -10.41 -2.51
CA ASP A 41 29.39 -11.28 -2.79
C ASP A 41 30.67 -10.44 -2.69
N GLY A 42 31.45 -10.69 -1.62
CA GLY A 42 32.69 -9.97 -1.37
C GLY A 42 33.84 -10.30 -2.34
N TRP A 43 33.76 -11.43 -3.05
CA TRP A 43 34.73 -11.86 -4.06
C TRP A 43 34.43 -11.22 -5.40
N LYS A 44 33.16 -11.23 -5.81
CA LYS A 44 32.71 -10.58 -7.06
C LYS A 44 32.53 -9.08 -6.95
N LYS A 45 32.61 -8.53 -5.73
CA LYS A 45 32.32 -7.12 -5.44
C LYS A 45 30.95 -6.71 -6.01
N ALA A 46 30.00 -7.63 -5.93
CA ALA A 46 28.65 -7.47 -6.42
C ALA A 46 27.68 -7.42 -5.25
N ALA A 47 26.66 -6.59 -5.38
CA ALA A 47 25.58 -6.52 -4.41
C ALA A 47 24.24 -6.41 -5.12
N GLY A 48 23.19 -6.87 -4.47
CA GLY A 48 21.84 -6.71 -4.95
C GLY A 48 20.87 -6.54 -3.81
N MET A 49 19.74 -5.90 -4.10
CA MET A 49 18.65 -5.73 -3.15
C MET A 49 17.33 -5.85 -3.91
N ASN A 50 16.35 -6.49 -3.29
CA ASN A 50 14.96 -6.42 -3.72
C ASN A 50 14.09 -5.72 -2.68
N HIS A 51 12.86 -5.39 -3.08
CA HIS A 51 11.79 -4.94 -2.20
C HIS A 51 10.50 -5.61 -2.66
N PHE A 52 9.99 -6.57 -1.90
CA PHE A 52 8.74 -7.25 -2.25
C PHE A 52 7.64 -6.99 -1.22
N LEU A 53 6.38 -7.00 -1.67
CA LEU A 53 5.22 -6.62 -0.88
C LEU A 53 4.48 -7.82 -0.28
N LEU A 54 4.38 -8.89 -1.07
CA LEU A 54 3.55 -10.06 -0.77
C LEU A 54 4.40 -11.32 -0.86
N PRO A 55 4.03 -12.41 -0.17
CA PRO A 55 4.85 -13.59 -0.18
C PRO A 55 4.81 -14.30 -1.55
N THR A 56 3.62 -14.64 -2.03
CA THR A 56 3.42 -15.41 -3.27
C THR A 56 2.29 -14.79 -4.09
N GLY A 57 2.36 -14.91 -5.42
CA GLY A 57 1.35 -14.41 -6.35
C GLY A 57 0.50 -15.50 -7.02
N PRO A 58 -0.58 -15.12 -7.72
CA PRO A 58 -1.32 -16.04 -8.57
C PRO A 58 -0.45 -16.53 -9.74
N GLN A 59 -0.69 -17.75 -10.22
CA GLN A 59 0.10 -18.35 -11.32
C GLN A 59 0.09 -17.53 -12.61
N SER A 60 -0.98 -16.76 -12.85
CA SER A 60 -1.11 -15.85 -13.99
C SER A 60 -0.16 -14.65 -13.96
N ASP A 61 0.48 -14.36 -12.81
CA ASP A 61 1.38 -13.22 -12.59
C ASP A 61 2.76 -13.68 -12.07
N SER A 62 3.23 -14.82 -12.59
CA SER A 62 4.42 -15.55 -12.13
C SER A 62 5.77 -14.87 -12.37
N ALA A 63 5.80 -13.77 -13.12
CA ALA A 63 7.00 -12.98 -13.38
C ALA A 63 7.11 -11.70 -12.54
N ASN A 64 6.12 -11.42 -11.68
CA ASN A 64 6.03 -10.14 -10.99
C ASN A 64 6.83 -10.12 -9.68
N THR A 65 7.82 -9.23 -9.63
CA THR A 65 8.75 -9.07 -8.51
C THR A 65 8.16 -8.37 -7.28
N ARG A 66 6.85 -8.08 -7.28
CA ARG A 66 6.13 -7.73 -6.05
C ARG A 66 5.93 -8.92 -5.10
N TYR A 67 6.00 -10.14 -5.62
CA TYR A 67 5.93 -11.37 -4.83
C TYR A 67 7.33 -11.84 -4.47
N GLY A 68 7.55 -12.17 -3.20
CA GLY A 68 8.88 -12.48 -2.69
C GLY A 68 9.48 -13.74 -3.28
N ASP A 69 8.63 -14.69 -3.70
CA ASP A 69 9.06 -15.94 -4.30
C ASP A 69 9.71 -15.71 -5.67
N VAL A 70 9.17 -14.78 -6.45
CA VAL A 70 9.72 -14.31 -7.73
C VAL A 70 10.89 -13.35 -7.48
N ALA A 71 10.72 -12.35 -6.60
CA ALA A 71 11.72 -11.29 -6.37
C ALA A 71 13.05 -11.82 -5.85
N ILE A 72 13.04 -12.83 -4.99
CA ILE A 72 14.25 -13.46 -4.45
C ILE A 72 14.92 -14.30 -5.54
N ASP A 73 14.15 -15.09 -6.27
CA ASP A 73 14.68 -15.95 -7.35
C ASP A 73 15.29 -15.09 -8.47
N SER A 74 14.63 -14.00 -8.88
CA SER A 74 15.15 -13.03 -9.86
C SER A 74 16.44 -12.38 -9.37
N LEU A 75 16.48 -11.94 -8.11
CA LEU A 75 17.68 -11.34 -7.53
C LEU A 75 18.87 -12.31 -7.53
N ILE A 76 18.67 -13.55 -7.09
CA ILE A 76 19.72 -14.59 -7.07
C ILE A 76 20.19 -14.89 -8.49
N LYS A 77 19.27 -15.02 -9.45
CA LYS A 77 19.60 -15.27 -10.86
C LYS A 77 20.47 -14.13 -11.43
N SER A 78 20.13 -12.87 -11.15
CA SER A 78 20.92 -11.72 -11.59
C SER A 78 22.29 -11.64 -10.89
N MET A 79 22.38 -12.01 -9.61
CA MET A 79 23.69 -12.13 -8.94
C MET A 79 24.56 -13.23 -9.57
N ALA A 80 23.95 -14.35 -9.98
CA ALA A 80 24.64 -15.44 -10.65
C ALA A 80 25.11 -15.07 -12.07
N GLN A 81 24.38 -14.20 -12.78
CA GLN A 81 24.83 -13.63 -14.06
C GLN A 81 26.11 -12.79 -13.92
N LEU A 82 26.37 -12.22 -12.74
CA LEU A 82 27.66 -11.59 -12.39
C LEU A 82 28.72 -12.59 -11.89
N GLY A 83 28.43 -13.88 -11.95
CA GLY A 83 29.33 -14.97 -11.53
C GLY A 83 29.32 -15.27 -10.04
N SER A 84 28.37 -14.71 -9.27
CA SER A 84 28.22 -15.04 -7.84
C SER A 84 27.70 -16.46 -7.67
N LYS A 85 28.11 -17.14 -6.60
CA LYS A 85 27.61 -18.49 -6.26
C LYS A 85 26.83 -18.44 -4.95
N PRO A 86 25.81 -19.29 -4.74
CA PRO A 86 25.05 -19.30 -3.50
C PRO A 86 25.93 -19.38 -2.23
N GLN A 87 27.03 -20.14 -2.29
CA GLN A 87 27.96 -20.33 -1.18
C GLN A 87 28.81 -19.09 -0.84
N THR A 88 29.02 -18.19 -1.81
CA THR A 88 29.79 -16.95 -1.61
C THR A 88 28.90 -15.78 -1.22
N LEU A 89 27.58 -15.91 -1.43
CA LEU A 89 26.60 -14.88 -1.09
C LEU A 89 26.34 -14.82 0.41
N LYS A 90 26.37 -13.60 0.94
CA LYS A 90 25.85 -13.27 2.28
C LYS A 90 24.51 -12.58 2.11
N ALA A 91 23.45 -13.20 2.64
CA ALA A 91 22.12 -12.60 2.66
C ALA A 91 21.89 -11.80 3.95
N GLN A 92 21.17 -10.68 3.84
CA GLN A 92 20.66 -9.92 4.97
C GLN A 92 19.21 -9.56 4.72
N ILE A 93 18.35 -9.68 5.75
CA ILE A 93 16.91 -9.50 5.61
C ILE A 93 16.45 -8.34 6.49
N PHE A 94 15.63 -7.46 5.92
CA PHE A 94 15.09 -6.29 6.59
C PHE A 94 13.58 -6.14 6.37
N GLY A 95 12.86 -5.54 7.31
CA GLY A 95 11.45 -5.17 7.17
C GLY A 95 10.48 -6.13 7.86
N GLY A 96 9.29 -6.31 7.28
CA GLY A 96 8.24 -7.13 7.89
C GLY A 96 7.69 -6.55 9.19
N GLY A 97 7.78 -5.23 9.35
CA GLY A 97 7.27 -4.51 10.52
C GLY A 97 5.76 -4.25 10.47
N ALA A 98 5.16 -4.31 11.65
CA ALA A 98 3.76 -4.09 11.97
C ALA A 98 3.43 -2.59 12.11
N VAL A 99 3.61 -1.80 11.05
CA VAL A 99 3.46 -0.32 11.14
C VAL A 99 1.99 0.10 11.38
N VAL A 100 1.01 -0.77 11.10
CA VAL A 100 -0.45 -0.48 11.17
C VAL A 100 -1.22 -1.51 12.02
N GLU A 101 -0.55 -2.40 12.76
CA GLU A 101 -1.14 -3.69 13.18
C GLU A 101 -1.84 -3.69 14.56
N HIS A 102 -2.15 -2.53 15.14
CA HIS A 102 -2.89 -2.47 16.42
C HIS A 102 -4.43 -2.55 16.28
N LEU A 103 -4.99 -2.69 15.06
CA LEU A 103 -6.42 -2.38 14.85
C LEU A 103 -7.24 -3.37 14.01
N THR A 104 -6.67 -4.43 13.41
CA THR A 104 -7.47 -5.41 12.65
C THR A 104 -6.99 -6.85 12.86
N SER A 105 -7.83 -7.67 13.52
CA SER A 105 -7.59 -9.09 13.82
C SER A 105 -7.65 -10.00 12.59
N VAL A 106 -7.71 -9.46 11.36
CA VAL A 106 -7.95 -10.21 10.12
C VAL A 106 -6.91 -9.91 9.00
N GLY A 107 -6.02 -8.92 9.18
CA GLY A 107 -4.88 -8.62 8.27
C GLY A 107 -3.51 -9.10 8.79
N SER A 108 -3.52 -9.87 9.87
CA SER A 108 -2.55 -9.87 10.98
C SER A 108 -1.22 -10.62 10.74
N ASN A 109 -0.78 -10.84 9.50
CA ASN A 109 0.41 -11.67 9.26
C ASN A 109 1.17 -11.43 7.95
N VAL A 110 0.89 -10.40 7.15
CA VAL A 110 1.59 -10.22 5.85
C VAL A 110 3.09 -10.06 6.06
N GLY A 111 3.52 -9.23 7.02
CA GLY A 111 4.94 -9.06 7.34
C GLY A 111 5.60 -10.35 7.82
N LYS A 112 4.92 -11.11 8.69
CA LYS A 112 5.39 -12.41 9.17
C LYS A 112 5.54 -13.42 8.02
N LYS A 113 4.55 -13.53 7.14
CA LYS A 113 4.58 -14.40 5.96
C LYS A 113 5.69 -14.01 4.99
N ASN A 114 5.92 -12.70 4.79
CA ASN A 114 7.03 -12.21 3.97
C ASN A 114 8.39 -12.63 4.54
N ILE A 115 8.56 -12.52 5.87
CA ILE A 115 9.77 -12.95 6.58
C ILE A 115 9.98 -14.47 6.41
N GLU A 116 8.95 -15.27 6.68
CA GLU A 116 9.00 -16.74 6.58
C GLU A 116 9.34 -17.20 5.16
N LEU A 117 8.74 -16.56 4.16
CA LEU A 117 9.06 -16.82 2.77
C LEU A 117 10.51 -16.46 2.44
N ALA A 118 10.99 -15.29 2.83
CA ALA A 118 12.36 -14.89 2.54
C ALA A 118 13.38 -15.88 3.11
N GLN A 119 13.14 -16.34 4.34
CA GLN A 119 13.98 -17.34 5.00
C GLN A 119 13.94 -18.68 4.30
N SER A 120 12.74 -19.19 3.97
CA SER A 120 12.59 -20.49 3.31
C SER A 120 13.16 -20.49 1.89
N ARG A 121 12.99 -19.40 1.13
CA ARG A 121 13.57 -19.27 -0.22
C ARG A 121 15.09 -19.21 -0.19
N LEU A 122 15.68 -18.41 0.71
CA LEU A 122 17.15 -18.35 0.84
C LEU A 122 17.73 -19.71 1.28
N ALA A 123 17.06 -20.41 2.19
CA ALA A 123 17.45 -21.76 2.60
C ALA A 123 17.39 -22.76 1.44
N LYS A 124 16.33 -22.71 0.62
CA LYS A 124 16.17 -23.55 -0.58
C LYS A 124 17.31 -23.36 -1.58
N HIS A 125 17.79 -22.12 -1.73
CA HIS A 125 18.95 -21.80 -2.58
C HIS A 125 20.30 -22.05 -1.92
N GLY A 126 20.34 -22.50 -0.66
CA GLY A 126 21.58 -22.74 0.07
C GLY A 126 22.35 -21.46 0.42
N ILE A 127 21.67 -20.32 0.52
CA ILE A 127 22.29 -19.02 0.82
C ILE A 127 22.18 -18.74 2.33
N ARG A 128 23.32 -18.51 2.98
CA ARG A 128 23.36 -18.20 4.41
C ARG A 128 22.88 -16.77 4.68
N ILE A 129 21.99 -16.65 5.67
CA ILE A 129 21.57 -15.35 6.21
C ILE A 129 22.59 -14.91 7.27
N ALA A 130 23.31 -13.82 7.00
CA ALA A 130 24.32 -13.24 7.87
C ALA A 130 23.73 -12.27 8.91
N HIS A 131 22.64 -11.57 8.57
CA HIS A 131 21.99 -10.60 9.46
C HIS A 131 20.47 -10.54 9.22
N ARG A 132 19.72 -10.22 10.28
CA ARG A 132 18.27 -10.04 10.23
C ARG A 132 17.87 -8.85 11.10
N ASP A 133 17.17 -7.90 10.53
CA ASP A 133 16.47 -6.82 11.24
C ASP A 133 15.02 -6.78 10.74
N ILE A 134 14.21 -7.63 11.36
CA ILE A 134 12.88 -8.04 10.88
C ILE A 134 11.85 -7.89 11.99
N GLY A 135 10.58 -7.68 11.64
CA GLY A 135 9.49 -7.51 12.61
C GLY A 135 9.46 -6.11 13.23
N GLY A 136 8.95 -5.97 14.46
CA GLY A 136 8.83 -4.67 15.14
C GLY A 136 7.65 -3.82 14.66
N ASN A 137 7.44 -2.64 15.25
CA ASN A 137 6.28 -1.77 15.02
C ASN A 137 6.62 -0.46 14.29
N GLN A 138 7.84 -0.33 13.77
CA GLN A 138 8.34 0.86 13.09
C GLN A 138 8.83 0.53 11.68
N GLY A 139 8.58 1.47 10.78
CA GLY A 139 9.18 1.46 9.46
C GLY A 139 10.68 1.72 9.55
N ARG A 140 11.43 1.23 8.58
CA ARG A 140 12.89 1.45 8.51
C ARG A 140 13.33 1.81 7.11
N LYS A 141 14.22 2.79 7.02
CA LYS A 141 14.95 3.12 5.80
C LYS A 141 16.29 2.41 5.86
N ILE A 142 16.57 1.56 4.89
CA ILE A 142 17.84 0.82 4.83
C ILE A 142 18.72 1.32 3.71
N TYR A 143 20.03 1.25 3.93
CA TYR A 143 21.07 1.70 3.01
C TYR A 143 22.13 0.62 2.89
N LEU A 144 22.14 -0.13 1.79
CA LEU A 144 23.17 -1.11 1.46
C LEU A 144 24.34 -0.41 0.76
N ASN A 145 25.54 -0.57 1.29
CA ASN A 145 26.78 -0.22 0.61
C ASN A 145 27.26 -1.43 -0.20
N SER A 146 27.27 -1.34 -1.53
CA SER A 146 27.62 -2.48 -2.40
C SER A 146 29.08 -2.91 -2.29
N THR A 147 29.97 -2.01 -1.89
CA THR A 147 31.41 -2.27 -1.74
C THR A 147 31.70 -3.15 -0.53
N THR A 148 31.08 -2.85 0.61
CA THR A 148 31.32 -3.52 1.89
C THR A 148 30.29 -4.59 2.23
N GLY A 149 29.12 -4.54 1.58
CA GLY A 149 27.96 -5.36 1.93
C GLY A 149 27.25 -4.90 3.21
N GLN A 150 27.73 -3.84 3.87
CA GLN A 150 27.13 -3.35 5.10
C GLN A 150 25.78 -2.69 4.81
N VAL A 151 24.78 -2.98 5.64
CA VAL A 151 23.49 -2.30 5.61
C VAL A 151 23.37 -1.41 6.83
N THR A 152 23.18 -0.11 6.61
CA THR A 152 22.79 0.83 7.67
C THR A 152 21.28 0.89 7.74
N VAL A 153 20.72 0.79 8.94
CA VAL A 153 19.29 0.92 9.19
C VAL A 153 19.03 2.22 9.92
N LYS A 154 18.12 3.04 9.40
CA LYS A 154 17.56 4.18 10.13
C LYS A 154 16.11 3.86 10.44
N MET A 155 15.83 3.69 11.73
CA MET A 155 14.45 3.63 12.20
C MET A 155 13.79 4.95 11.83
N ILE A 156 12.62 4.83 11.21
CA ILE A 156 11.84 6.00 10.86
C ILE A 156 11.01 6.29 12.10
N ALA A 157 11.37 7.39 12.77
CA ALA A 157 10.48 7.99 13.74
C ALA A 157 9.08 8.09 13.10
N MET A 158 8.05 7.64 13.82
CA MET A 158 6.67 7.64 13.32
C MET A 158 6.41 8.96 12.61
N SER A 159 6.22 8.92 11.29
CA SER A 159 5.93 10.13 10.53
C SER A 159 4.61 10.70 11.03
N SER A 160 4.43 12.01 10.86
CA SER A 160 3.18 12.73 11.09
C SER A 160 1.95 12.02 10.50
N ASP A 161 2.11 11.22 9.45
CA ASP A 161 1.05 10.40 8.84
C ASP A 161 0.63 9.19 9.69
N THR A 162 1.57 8.52 10.36
CA THR A 162 1.25 7.40 11.26
C THR A 162 0.70 7.91 12.58
N GLN A 163 1.17 9.08 13.04
CA GLN A 163 0.59 9.77 14.18
C GLN A 163 -0.81 10.30 13.82
N TYR A 164 -1.03 10.82 12.61
CA TYR A 164 -2.35 11.19 12.09
C TYR A 164 -3.27 9.98 12.05
N ARG A 165 -2.88 8.82 11.52
CA ARG A 165 -3.69 7.59 11.52
C ARG A 165 -3.98 7.07 12.92
N SER A 166 -2.97 6.99 13.80
CA SER A 166 -3.14 6.57 15.20
C SER A 166 -4.08 7.52 15.97
N THR A 167 -3.98 8.82 15.72
CA THR A 167 -4.82 9.84 16.36
C THR A 167 -6.21 9.85 15.76
N LYS A 168 -6.34 9.81 14.43
CA LYS A 168 -7.60 9.76 13.68
C LYS A 168 -8.37 8.47 13.96
N THR A 169 -7.74 7.30 14.04
CA THR A 169 -8.44 6.07 14.44
C THR A 169 -8.85 6.09 15.92
N LYS A 170 -8.06 6.72 16.81
CA LYS A 170 -8.49 6.98 18.20
C LYS A 170 -9.53 8.09 18.32
N GLU A 171 -9.65 8.98 17.35
CA GLU A 171 -10.61 10.08 17.31
C GLU A 171 -11.93 9.61 16.69
N LEU A 172 -11.88 8.89 15.57
CA LEU A 172 -13.01 8.21 14.92
C LEU A 172 -13.57 7.04 15.75
N SER A 173 -12.81 6.51 16.73
CA SER A 173 -13.39 5.61 17.75
C SER A 173 -14.09 6.35 18.88
N ARG A 174 -13.89 7.67 19.00
CA ARG A 174 -14.52 8.57 19.98
C ARG A 174 -15.59 9.50 19.39
N ARG A 175 -15.69 9.61 18.07
CA ARG A 175 -16.69 10.41 17.34
C ARG A 175 -17.21 9.67 16.12
N GLN A 176 -18.38 10.06 15.61
CA GLN A 176 -18.95 9.48 14.40
C GLN A 176 -18.07 9.75 13.17
N ILE A 177 -17.93 8.76 12.29
CA ILE A 177 -17.26 8.86 10.99
C ILE A 177 -18.13 9.71 10.07
N ARG A 178 -17.59 10.84 9.61
CA ARG A 178 -18.28 11.82 8.80
C ARG A 178 -18.20 11.43 7.32
N VAL A 179 -19.34 11.12 6.72
CA VAL A 179 -19.46 10.64 5.34
C VAL A 179 -20.03 11.73 4.45
N LEU A 180 -19.41 11.99 3.31
CA LEU A 180 -19.99 12.76 2.21
C LEU A 180 -20.33 11.80 1.07
N THR A 181 -21.55 11.87 0.54
CA THR A 181 -21.96 11.07 -0.62
C THR A 181 -22.02 11.91 -1.88
N VAL A 182 -21.45 11.41 -2.98
CA VAL A 182 -21.41 12.10 -4.27
C VAL A 182 -21.97 11.19 -5.35
N ASP A 183 -23.17 11.50 -5.85
CA ASP A 183 -23.92 10.71 -6.83
C ASP A 183 -24.96 11.60 -7.52
N ASP A 184 -25.09 11.53 -8.85
CA ASP A 184 -26.06 12.35 -9.57
C ASP A 184 -27.50 11.83 -9.45
N SER A 185 -27.69 10.62 -8.90
CA SER A 185 -29.00 10.02 -8.67
C SER A 185 -29.54 10.33 -7.27
N PRO A 186 -30.61 11.13 -7.13
CA PRO A 186 -31.23 11.43 -5.83
C PRO A 186 -31.74 10.17 -5.13
N THR A 187 -32.18 9.17 -5.91
CA THR A 187 -32.63 7.87 -5.40
C THR A 187 -31.49 7.11 -4.73
N VAL A 188 -30.30 7.10 -5.34
CA VAL A 188 -29.12 6.44 -4.77
C VAL A 188 -28.67 7.15 -3.49
N LEU A 189 -28.62 8.48 -3.49
CA LEU A 189 -28.30 9.27 -2.30
C LEU A 189 -29.27 8.97 -1.14
N ALA A 190 -30.58 8.95 -1.40
CA ALA A 190 -31.58 8.61 -0.39
C ALA A 190 -31.39 7.20 0.19
N ILE A 191 -30.93 6.25 -0.63
CA ILE A 191 -30.61 4.89 -0.17
C ILE A 191 -29.33 4.87 0.66
N TYR A 192 -28.27 5.56 0.23
CA TYR A 192 -27.03 5.70 1.01
C TYR A 192 -27.28 6.33 2.35
N LYS A 193 -28.07 7.42 2.40
CA LYS A 193 -28.50 8.05 3.64
C LYS A 193 -29.18 7.07 4.58
N LYS A 194 -30.20 6.34 4.10
CA LYS A 194 -30.86 5.30 4.90
C LYS A 194 -29.87 4.26 5.43
N ILE A 195 -28.94 3.78 4.61
CA ILE A 195 -27.95 2.78 5.01
C ILE A 195 -26.99 3.32 6.07
N ILE A 196 -26.51 4.56 5.89
CA ILE A 196 -25.59 5.24 6.81
C ILE A 196 -26.28 5.51 8.15
N ASP A 197 -27.54 5.94 8.14
CA ASP A 197 -28.34 6.23 9.34
C ASP A 197 -28.63 4.96 10.18
N LEU A 198 -28.47 3.75 9.62
CA LEU A 198 -28.63 2.49 10.37
C LEU A 198 -27.48 2.18 11.32
N ASP A 199 -26.32 2.82 11.18
CA ASP A 199 -25.16 2.59 12.04
C ASP A 199 -24.75 3.89 12.75
N PRO A 200 -24.92 3.99 14.08
CA PRO A 200 -24.63 5.20 14.84
C PRO A 200 -23.14 5.57 14.83
N GLN A 201 -22.24 4.71 14.35
CA GLN A 201 -20.83 5.05 14.16
C GLN A 201 -20.60 6.02 13.00
N PHE A 202 -21.58 6.23 12.13
CA PHE A 202 -21.46 7.13 10.99
C PHE A 202 -22.36 8.35 11.15
N LYS A 203 -21.99 9.42 10.45
CA LYS A 203 -22.78 10.64 10.29
C LYS A 203 -22.67 11.12 8.85
N LEU A 204 -23.79 11.16 8.14
CA LEU A 204 -23.84 11.81 6.83
C LEU A 204 -23.71 13.33 7.03
N VAL A 205 -22.69 13.94 6.45
CA VAL A 205 -22.41 15.38 6.58
C VAL A 205 -22.74 16.19 5.34
N GLY A 206 -23.04 15.53 4.22
CA GLY A 206 -23.48 16.18 3.00
C GLY A 206 -23.83 15.17 1.91
N GLU A 207 -24.58 15.64 0.94
CA GLU A 207 -24.95 14.95 -0.29
C GLU A 207 -24.65 15.90 -1.45
N ALA A 208 -23.91 15.45 -2.46
CA ALA A 208 -23.54 16.22 -3.63
C ALA A 208 -24.01 15.54 -4.90
N TYR A 209 -24.54 16.30 -5.85
CA TYR A 209 -25.03 15.79 -7.13
C TYR A 209 -24.01 15.94 -8.27
N ASP A 210 -22.93 16.70 -8.03
CA ASP A 210 -21.82 16.85 -8.97
C ASP A 210 -20.48 17.19 -8.27
N ALA A 211 -19.41 17.26 -9.06
CA ALA A 211 -18.05 17.52 -8.58
C ALA A 211 -17.84 18.91 -7.95
N TYR A 212 -18.63 19.92 -8.34
CA TYR A 212 -18.49 21.29 -7.83
C TYR A 212 -19.13 21.41 -6.45
N GLU A 213 -20.33 20.87 -6.30
CA GLU A 213 -20.99 20.76 -4.99
C GLU A 213 -20.15 19.89 -4.04
N ALA A 214 -19.62 18.77 -4.54
CA ALA A 214 -18.74 17.91 -3.75
C ALA A 214 -17.53 18.68 -3.23
N ARG A 215 -16.85 19.48 -4.06
CA ARG A 215 -15.73 20.32 -3.64
C ARG A 215 -16.13 21.27 -2.50
N ASP A 216 -17.24 21.98 -2.67
CA ASP A 216 -17.68 22.99 -1.69
C ASP A 216 -18.08 22.34 -0.36
N LEU A 217 -18.73 21.17 -0.41
CA LEU A 217 -19.06 20.36 0.76
C LEU A 217 -17.83 19.75 1.42
N ILE A 218 -16.81 19.33 0.65
CA ILE A 218 -15.53 18.86 1.22
C ILE A 218 -14.85 19.95 2.02
N LEU A 219 -14.81 21.19 1.50
CA LEU A 219 -14.14 22.30 2.17
C LEU A 219 -14.91 22.77 3.42
N SER A 220 -16.24 22.77 3.38
CA SER A 220 -17.08 23.24 4.48
C SER A 220 -17.29 22.19 5.57
N HIS A 221 -17.39 20.93 5.18
CA HIS A 221 -17.72 19.84 6.10
C HIS A 221 -16.52 18.96 6.43
N ASP A 222 -15.39 19.03 5.74
CA ASP A 222 -14.20 18.21 6.01
C ASP A 222 -14.53 16.73 6.33
N PRO A 223 -15.09 15.97 5.37
CA PRO A 223 -15.50 14.59 5.61
C PRO A 223 -14.30 13.67 5.89
N ASP A 224 -14.57 12.61 6.65
CA ASP A 224 -13.58 11.56 6.96
C ASP A 224 -13.48 10.54 5.81
N VAL A 225 -14.57 10.33 5.06
CA VAL A 225 -14.62 9.48 3.87
C VAL A 225 -15.68 9.98 2.88
N ILE A 226 -15.43 9.77 1.59
CA ILE A 226 -16.29 10.21 0.48
C ILE A 226 -16.72 8.99 -0.34
N THR A 227 -18.02 8.84 -0.64
CA THR A 227 -18.46 7.97 -1.75
C THR A 227 -18.48 8.77 -3.04
N LEU A 228 -18.07 8.16 -4.15
CA LEU A 228 -17.99 8.88 -5.42
C LEU A 228 -18.47 8.03 -6.58
N ASP A 229 -19.51 8.48 -7.30
CA ASP A 229 -19.80 7.95 -8.63
C ASP A 229 -18.83 8.50 -9.69
N ILE A 230 -18.57 7.70 -10.72
CA ILE A 230 -17.79 8.10 -11.89
C ILE A 230 -18.66 8.81 -12.91
N ILE A 231 -19.89 8.34 -13.12
CA ILE A 231 -20.81 8.91 -14.09
C ILE A 231 -21.57 10.03 -13.40
N MET A 232 -21.23 11.28 -13.74
CA MET A 232 -21.86 12.48 -13.18
C MET A 232 -21.87 13.60 -14.22
N PRO A 233 -22.81 14.55 -14.13
CA PRO A 233 -22.86 15.71 -15.03
C PRO A 233 -21.68 16.66 -14.80
N LYS A 234 -21.39 17.48 -15.82
CA LYS A 234 -20.35 18.53 -15.85
C LYS A 234 -18.90 18.01 -15.79
N MET A 235 -18.54 17.18 -14.82
CA MET A 235 -17.21 16.59 -14.66
C MET A 235 -17.35 15.14 -14.19
N ASN A 236 -16.64 14.21 -14.84
CA ASN A 236 -16.67 12.82 -14.41
C ASN A 236 -15.92 12.63 -13.07
N GLY A 237 -16.31 11.60 -12.33
CA GLY A 237 -15.74 11.31 -11.01
C GLY A 237 -14.25 10.95 -11.03
N LEU A 238 -13.71 10.37 -12.11
CA LEU A 238 -12.27 10.08 -12.19
C LEU A 238 -11.42 11.35 -12.30
N ASP A 239 -11.87 12.34 -13.07
CA ASP A 239 -11.18 13.63 -13.21
C ASP A 239 -11.28 14.42 -11.91
N PHE A 240 -12.45 14.37 -11.26
CA PHE A 240 -12.62 14.94 -9.92
C PHE A 240 -11.69 14.28 -8.91
N LEU A 241 -11.63 12.94 -8.86
CA LEU A 241 -10.77 12.18 -7.97
C LEU A 241 -9.29 12.55 -8.15
N ARG A 242 -8.81 12.62 -9.39
CA ARG A 242 -7.41 13.03 -9.65
C ARG A 242 -7.10 14.43 -9.14
N LYS A 243 -8.03 15.38 -9.30
CA LYS A 243 -7.88 16.74 -8.78
C LYS A 243 -7.91 16.75 -7.25
N LEU A 244 -8.85 16.03 -6.65
CA LEU A 244 -8.98 15.90 -5.20
C LEU A 244 -7.70 15.32 -4.59
N MET A 245 -7.20 14.20 -5.11
CA MET A 245 -5.97 13.57 -4.61
C MET A 245 -4.71 14.40 -4.83
N LYS A 246 -4.71 15.33 -5.81
CA LYS A 246 -3.59 16.24 -6.03
C LYS A 246 -3.57 17.42 -5.07
N TYR A 247 -4.74 18.01 -4.76
CA TYR A 247 -4.83 19.29 -4.04
C TYR A 247 -5.36 19.16 -2.61
N TYR A 248 -6.21 18.19 -2.33
CA TYR A 248 -6.80 17.95 -1.02
C TYR A 248 -7.11 16.46 -0.80
N PRO A 249 -6.08 15.61 -0.60
CA PRO A 249 -6.26 14.17 -0.50
C PRO A 249 -7.24 13.79 0.62
N LYS A 250 -8.29 13.06 0.25
CA LYS A 250 -9.29 12.53 1.18
C LYS A 250 -9.58 11.07 0.87
N PRO A 251 -10.06 10.29 1.85
CA PRO A 251 -10.38 8.88 1.61
C PRO A 251 -11.60 8.78 0.71
N VAL A 252 -11.48 8.08 -0.42
CA VAL A 252 -12.57 7.94 -1.40
C VAL A 252 -12.85 6.47 -1.68
N VAL A 253 -14.12 6.08 -1.55
CA VAL A 253 -14.65 4.81 -2.05
C VAL A 253 -15.43 5.12 -3.32
N VAL A 254 -14.95 4.63 -4.46
CA VAL A 254 -15.65 4.82 -5.74
C VAL A 254 -16.77 3.79 -5.86
N ILE A 255 -17.98 4.23 -6.19
CA ILE A 255 -19.15 3.37 -6.33
C ILE A 255 -19.83 3.67 -7.66
N SER A 256 -19.69 2.79 -8.65
CA SER A 256 -20.21 3.07 -10.00
C SER A 256 -20.65 1.80 -10.73
N THR A 257 -21.60 1.91 -11.66
CA THR A 257 -22.09 0.80 -12.51
C THR A 257 -21.06 0.33 -13.54
N ILE A 258 -20.12 1.21 -13.92
CA ILE A 258 -19.06 0.91 -14.89
C ILE A 258 -17.76 0.44 -14.25
N ALA A 259 -17.74 0.31 -12.92
CA ALA A 259 -16.56 -0.06 -12.13
C ALA A 259 -16.56 -1.54 -11.75
N LYS A 260 -16.91 -2.41 -12.71
CA LYS A 260 -16.95 -3.87 -12.51
C LYS A 260 -15.56 -4.42 -12.15
N VAL A 261 -15.53 -5.49 -11.37
CA VAL A 261 -14.27 -6.14 -10.95
C VAL A 261 -13.46 -6.56 -12.20
N GLY A 262 -12.19 -6.16 -12.26
CA GLY A 262 -11.29 -6.40 -13.39
C GLY A 262 -11.40 -5.40 -14.54
N SER A 263 -12.29 -4.41 -14.46
CA SER A 263 -12.44 -3.40 -15.51
C SER A 263 -11.29 -2.40 -15.55
N LYS A 264 -11.04 -1.81 -16.73
CA LYS A 264 -10.09 -0.68 -16.88
C LYS A 264 -10.47 0.49 -15.98
N THR A 265 -11.77 0.70 -15.77
CA THR A 265 -12.33 1.76 -14.92
C THR A 265 -11.96 1.55 -13.46
N GLN A 266 -12.09 0.33 -12.93
CA GLN A 266 -11.66 -0.01 -11.58
C GLN A 266 -10.17 0.28 -11.38
N ASN A 267 -9.32 -0.21 -12.30
CA ASN A 267 -7.88 0.02 -12.23
C ASN A 267 -7.52 1.51 -12.31
N SER A 268 -8.25 2.28 -13.12
CA SER A 268 -8.05 3.73 -13.25
C SER A 268 -8.44 4.48 -11.97
N ALA A 269 -9.52 4.08 -11.31
CA ALA A 269 -9.94 4.66 -10.02
C ALA A 269 -8.91 4.40 -8.92
N LEU A 270 -8.45 3.16 -8.79
CA LEU A 270 -7.41 2.79 -7.82
C LEU A 270 -6.09 3.53 -8.12
N SER A 271 -5.66 3.59 -9.38
CA SER A 271 -4.45 4.33 -9.78
C SER A 271 -4.58 5.84 -9.58
N ALA A 272 -5.80 6.38 -9.59
CA ALA A 272 -6.08 7.79 -9.29
C ALA A 272 -6.11 8.09 -7.78
N GLY A 273 -6.03 7.07 -6.92
CA GLY A 273 -5.93 7.21 -5.47
C GLY A 273 -7.19 6.83 -4.68
N ALA A 274 -8.18 6.16 -5.31
CA ALA A 274 -9.31 5.60 -4.56
C ALA A 274 -8.83 4.53 -3.56
N CYS A 275 -9.41 4.52 -2.37
CA CYS A 275 -9.14 3.53 -1.33
C CYS A 275 -9.76 2.17 -1.69
N ASP A 276 -10.95 2.19 -2.28
CA ASP A 276 -11.69 1.01 -2.71
C ASP A 276 -12.65 1.36 -3.86
N VAL A 277 -13.11 0.32 -4.56
CA VAL A 277 -14.04 0.42 -5.69
C VAL A 277 -15.15 -0.64 -5.54
N ILE A 278 -16.40 -0.18 -5.62
CA ILE A 278 -17.61 -0.99 -5.52
C ILE A 278 -18.41 -0.88 -6.82
N ASP A 279 -18.84 -2.03 -7.33
CA ASP A 279 -19.84 -2.09 -8.39
C ASP A 279 -21.23 -1.81 -7.82
N LYS A 280 -21.94 -0.79 -8.33
CA LYS A 280 -23.31 -0.46 -7.92
C LYS A 280 -24.28 -1.64 -8.07
N GLU A 281 -24.11 -2.49 -9.08
CA GLU A 281 -24.95 -3.67 -9.28
C GLU A 281 -24.80 -4.68 -8.13
N SER A 282 -23.58 -4.80 -7.58
CA SER A 282 -23.29 -5.71 -6.48
C SER A 282 -24.03 -5.36 -5.18
N LEU A 283 -24.32 -4.07 -4.97
CA LEU A 283 -25.06 -3.57 -3.81
C LEU A 283 -26.52 -3.98 -3.84
N ASN A 284 -27.09 -4.29 -5.02
CA ASN A 284 -28.51 -4.59 -5.20
C ASN A 284 -29.42 -3.59 -4.46
N ILE A 285 -29.14 -2.30 -4.64
CA ILE A 285 -29.72 -1.19 -3.87
C ILE A 285 -31.26 -1.11 -3.97
N TYR A 286 -31.86 -1.75 -4.98
CA TYR A 286 -33.31 -1.84 -5.18
C TYR A 286 -33.96 -3.13 -4.63
N GLY A 287 -33.17 -4.16 -4.32
CA GLY A 287 -33.65 -5.47 -3.88
C GLY A 287 -33.57 -5.72 -2.36
N GLY A 288 -33.17 -4.71 -1.57
CA GLY A 288 -33.13 -4.76 -0.10
C GLY A 288 -31.90 -4.08 0.51
N PHE A 289 -32.08 -3.38 1.63
CA PHE A 289 -31.03 -2.57 2.26
C PHE A 289 -29.94 -3.38 2.98
N GLU A 290 -30.24 -4.61 3.43
CA GLU A 290 -29.31 -5.42 4.23
C GLU A 290 -28.04 -5.81 3.46
N LYS A 291 -28.18 -6.22 2.20
CA LYS A 291 -27.01 -6.58 1.38
C LYS A 291 -26.13 -5.35 1.11
N ALA A 292 -26.76 -4.22 0.74
CA ALA A 292 -26.05 -2.98 0.49
C ALA A 292 -25.33 -2.49 1.76
N LYS A 293 -25.97 -2.56 2.92
CA LYS A 293 -25.40 -2.23 4.24
C LYS A 293 -24.16 -3.05 4.55
N ASN A 294 -24.26 -4.39 4.41
CA ASN A 294 -23.18 -5.32 4.74
C ASN A 294 -21.96 -5.19 3.82
N ILE A 295 -22.10 -4.52 2.67
CA ILE A 295 -20.99 -4.22 1.75
C ILE A 295 -20.47 -2.80 1.98
N LEU A 296 -21.37 -1.81 2.06
CA LEU A 296 -21.02 -0.40 2.04
C LEU A 296 -20.36 0.05 3.35
N LEU A 297 -20.98 -0.21 4.51
CA LEU A 297 -20.48 0.33 5.78
C LEU A 297 -19.09 -0.20 6.15
N PRO A 298 -18.77 -1.50 6.01
CA PRO A 298 -17.42 -1.99 6.30
C PRO A 298 -16.35 -1.37 5.42
N ARG A 299 -16.64 -1.14 4.13
CA ARG A 299 -15.71 -0.53 3.17
C ARG A 299 -15.50 0.95 3.45
N LEU A 300 -16.56 1.68 3.80
CA LEU A 300 -16.46 3.07 4.26
C LEU A 300 -15.63 3.20 5.53
N LYS A 301 -15.85 2.30 6.50
CA LYS A 301 -15.05 2.26 7.74
C LYS A 301 -13.58 1.99 7.45
N ALA A 302 -13.29 1.00 6.61
CA ALA A 302 -11.92 0.67 6.23
C ALA A 302 -11.24 1.88 5.54
N ALA A 303 -11.89 2.49 4.56
CA ALA A 303 -11.35 3.66 3.86
C ALA A 303 -11.07 4.85 4.80
N ALA A 304 -11.99 5.14 5.72
CA ALA A 304 -11.83 6.21 6.71
C ALA A 304 -10.66 5.99 7.67
N MET A 305 -10.29 4.73 7.93
CA MET A 305 -9.32 4.31 8.95
C MET A 305 -7.92 4.00 8.38
N ASP A 306 -7.82 3.59 7.11
CA ASP A 306 -6.56 3.16 6.45
C ASP A 306 -5.78 4.30 5.74
N THR A 307 -6.22 5.55 5.89
CA THR A 307 -5.70 6.73 5.16
C THR A 307 -4.89 7.71 5.98
#